data_AF-A0AB34CE58-F1
#
_entry.id   AF-A0AB34CE58-F1
#
_cell.length_a   1.000
_cell.length_b   1.000
_cell.length_c   1.000
_cell.angle_alpha   90.00
_cell.angle_beta   90.00
_cell.angle_gamma   90.00
#
_symmetry.space_group_name_H-M   'P 1'
#
loop_
_entity.id
_entity.type
_entity.pdbx_description
1 polymer ?
#
loop_
_entity_poly.entity_id
_entity_poly.type
_entity_poly.pdbx_seq_one_letter_code
_entity_poly.pdbx_strand_id
1 'polypeptide(L)'
;MSADRKACQRERDRKAGVKRYELRLDAAEIDMLSQLAAARRPGRSAYTPSEYIGLLLRQDFVRYQEQLLLVGHCRKCGDKAPVTECICEGDSDCWRTYGPLTLALSL
;
A
#
# COMPACT_ATOMS: atom_id res chain seq x y z
N MET A 1 30.23 21.01 1.71
CA MET A 1 29.70 20.67 0.35
C MET A 1 28.69 19.50 0.37
N SER A 2 27.63 19.58 1.18
CA SER A 2 26.61 18.49 1.31
C SER A 2 25.17 19.02 1.26
N ALA A 3 24.93 20.25 1.74
CA ALA A 3 23.61 20.89 1.73
C ALA A 3 23.09 21.14 0.30
N ASP A 4 23.91 21.69 -0.61
CA ASP A 4 23.48 22.02 -1.97
C ASP A 4 23.13 20.79 -2.81
N ARG A 5 23.83 19.68 -2.61
CA ARG A 5 23.53 18.40 -3.29
C ARG A 5 22.18 17.83 -2.82
N LYS A 6 21.89 17.92 -1.52
CA LYS A 6 20.59 17.51 -0.96
C LYS A 6 19.46 18.44 -1.42
N ALA A 7 19.71 19.73 -1.58
CA ALA A 7 18.73 20.69 -2.07
C ALA A 7 18.41 20.47 -3.56
N CYS A 8 19.43 20.29 -4.40
CA CYS A 8 19.24 19.99 -5.83
C CYS A 8 18.46 18.69 -6.06
N GLN A 9 18.70 17.66 -5.24
CA GLN A 9 17.95 16.41 -5.31
C GLN A 9 16.48 16.61 -4.93
N ARG A 10 16.18 17.36 -3.87
CA ARG A 10 14.80 17.69 -3.46
C ARG A 10 14.06 18.51 -4.53
N GLU A 11 14.75 19.42 -5.19
CA GLU A 11 14.18 20.23 -6.27
C GLU A 11 13.83 19.37 -7.50
N ARG A 12 14.67 18.38 -7.83
CA ARG A 12 14.41 17.40 -8.91
C ARG A 12 13.26 16.48 -8.57
N ASP A 13 13.24 15.95 -7.35
CA ASP A 13 12.16 15.08 -6.86
C ASP A 13 10.82 15.83 -6.86
N ARG A 14 10.80 17.10 -6.42
CA ARG A 14 9.61 17.96 -6.45
C ARG A 14 9.11 18.19 -7.88
N LYS A 15 10.00 18.43 -8.85
CA LYS A 15 9.64 18.57 -10.27
C LYS A 15 9.11 17.27 -10.88
N ALA A 16 9.59 16.12 -10.40
CA ALA A 16 9.09 14.80 -10.80
C ALA A 16 7.81 14.36 -10.06
N GLY A 17 7.25 15.22 -9.20
CA GLY A 17 6.09 14.87 -8.36
C GLY A 17 6.39 13.84 -7.27
N VAL A 18 7.67 13.52 -7.04
CA VAL A 18 8.12 12.56 -6.04
C VAL A 18 8.09 13.24 -4.67
N LYS A 19 7.23 12.72 -3.78
CA LYS A 19 7.23 13.10 -2.37
C LYS A 19 8.12 12.14 -1.58
N ARG A 20 9.03 12.70 -0.78
CA ARG A 20 9.88 11.91 0.12
C ARG A 20 9.13 11.70 1.44
N TYR A 21 9.01 10.44 1.84
CA TYR A 21 8.50 10.03 3.14
C TYR A 21 9.65 9.49 3.99
N GLU A 22 9.63 9.81 5.28
CA GLU A 22 10.54 9.22 6.27
C GLU A 22 9.78 8.12 7.02
N LEU A 23 10.35 6.91 7.00
CA LEU A 23 9.74 5.72 7.62
C LEU A 23 10.58 5.32 8.82
N ARG A 24 9.93 5.02 9.94
CA ARG A 24 10.55 4.40 11.11
C ARG A 24 10.20 2.93 11.07
N LEU A 25 11.22 2.10 10.91
CA LEU A 25 11.12 0.65 10.96
C LEU A 25 11.91 0.14 12.15
N ASP A 26 11.42 -0.90 12.81
CA ASP A 26 12.18 -1.60 13.84
C ASP A 26 13.27 -2.49 13.23
N ALA A 27 14.12 -3.07 14.08
CA ALA A 27 15.23 -3.90 13.63
C ALA A 27 14.76 -5.16 12.86
N ALA A 28 13.66 -5.77 13.31
CA ALA A 28 13.12 -6.97 12.68
C ALA A 28 12.56 -6.66 11.28
N GLU A 29 11.85 -5.54 11.14
CA GLU A 29 11.33 -5.05 9.86
C GLU A 29 12.45 -4.74 8.86
N ILE A 30 13.57 -4.17 9.32
CA ILE A 30 14.75 -3.89 8.49
C ILE A 30 15.39 -5.20 7.98
N ASP A 31 15.51 -6.19 8.86
CA ASP A 31 16.05 -7.50 8.50
C ASP A 31 15.13 -8.23 7.50
N MET A 32 13.82 -8.22 7.75
CA MET A 32 12.81 -8.77 6.84
C MET A 32 12.89 -8.10 5.46
N LEU A 33 12.97 -6.76 5.42
CA LEU A 33 13.10 -6.01 4.18
C LEU A 33 14.35 -6.41 3.40
N SER A 34 15.50 -6.49 4.09
CA SER A 34 16.79 -6.81 3.46
C SER A 34 16.81 -8.23 2.90
N GLN A 35 16.28 -9.20 3.66
CA GLN A 35 16.16 -10.59 3.22
C GLN A 35 15.24 -10.72 2.00
N LEU A 36 14.04 -10.13 2.05
CA LEU A 36 13.08 -10.20 0.96
C LEU A 36 13.56 -9.48 -0.30
N ALA A 37 14.21 -8.32 -0.15
CA ALA A 37 14.75 -7.56 -1.28
C ALA A 37 15.81 -8.35 -2.07
N ALA A 38 16.63 -9.15 -1.39
CA ALA A 38 17.60 -10.05 -2.03
C ALA A 38 16.92 -11.30 -2.61
N ALA A 39 16.06 -11.96 -1.82
CA ALA A 39 15.42 -13.22 -2.20
C ALA A 39 14.51 -13.08 -3.44
N ARG A 40 13.84 -11.94 -3.61
CA ARG A 40 12.97 -11.66 -4.76
C ARG A 40 13.73 -11.39 -6.05
N ARG A 41 15.07 -11.28 -6.02
CA ARG A 41 15.89 -11.01 -7.20
C ARG A 41 17.18 -11.84 -7.23
N PRO A 42 17.07 -13.18 -7.31
CA PRO A 42 18.23 -14.06 -7.29
C PRO A 42 19.17 -13.78 -8.48
N GLY A 43 20.48 -13.74 -8.21
CA GLY A 43 21.51 -13.53 -9.22
C GLY A 43 21.66 -12.09 -9.72
N ARG A 44 21.01 -11.11 -9.09
CA ARG A 44 21.19 -9.67 -9.36
C ARG A 44 21.36 -8.90 -8.06
N SER A 45 21.70 -7.62 -8.15
CA SER A 45 21.70 -6.73 -6.99
C SER A 45 20.31 -6.66 -6.37
N ALA A 46 20.24 -6.78 -5.04
CA ALA A 46 19.00 -6.64 -4.29
C ALA A 46 18.31 -5.30 -4.58
N TYR A 47 16.99 -5.26 -4.42
CA TYR A 47 16.26 -3.99 -4.49
C TYR A 47 16.74 -3.02 -3.41
N THR A 48 16.80 -1.73 -3.74
CA THR A 48 16.93 -0.71 -2.69
C THR A 48 15.66 -0.68 -1.84
N PRO A 49 15.73 -0.25 -0.56
CA PRO A 49 14.54 -0.21 0.29
C PRO A 49 13.37 0.60 -0.30
N SER A 50 13.67 1.74 -0.91
CA SER A 50 12.65 2.59 -1.55
C SER A 50 12.00 1.92 -2.76
N GLU A 51 12.77 1.21 -3.58
CA GLU A 51 12.23 0.44 -4.72
C GLU A 51 11.34 -0.70 -4.23
N TYR A 52 11.81 -1.46 -3.24
CA TYR A 52 11.07 -2.61 -2.72
C TYR A 52 9.73 -2.18 -2.11
N ILE A 53 9.73 -1.16 -1.26
CA ILE A 53 8.48 -0.59 -0.67
C ILE A 53 7.56 -0.05 -1.76
N GLY A 54 8.11 0.64 -2.77
CA GLY A 54 7.33 1.14 -3.89
C GLY A 54 6.72 0.02 -4.76
N LEU A 55 7.37 -1.14 -4.87
CA LEU A 55 6.81 -2.31 -5.55
C LEU A 55 5.71 -2.96 -4.71
N LEU A 56 5.92 -3.12 -3.40
CA LEU A 56 4.91 -3.65 -2.49
C LEU A 56 3.62 -2.82 -2.52
N LEU A 57 3.73 -1.49 -2.50
CA LEU A 57 2.56 -0.62 -2.60
C LEU A 57 1.75 -0.85 -3.90
N ARG A 58 2.44 -1.03 -5.03
CA ARG A 58 1.76 -1.30 -6.31
C ARG A 58 1.08 -2.67 -6.31
N GLN A 59 1.75 -3.68 -5.76
CA GLN A 59 1.17 -5.02 -5.64
C GLN A 59 -0.06 -5.03 -4.73
N ASP A 60 0.02 -4.31 -3.62
CA ASP A 60 -1.08 -4.16 -2.67
C ASP A 60 -2.27 -3.43 -3.31
N PHE A 61 -2.01 -2.36 -4.06
CA PHE A 61 -3.05 -1.64 -4.78
C PHE A 61 -3.79 -2.52 -5.80
N VAL A 62 -3.06 -3.33 -6.58
CA VAL A 62 -3.68 -4.28 -7.53
C VAL A 62 -4.53 -5.31 -6.78
N ARG A 63 -4.01 -5.88 -5.68
CA ARG A 63 -4.73 -6.84 -4.85
C ARG A 63 -6.01 -6.25 -4.28
N TYR A 64 -5.95 -5.01 -3.77
CA TYR A 64 -7.12 -4.30 -3.28
C TYR A 64 -8.17 -4.10 -4.37
N GLN A 65 -7.76 -3.73 -5.59
CA GLN A 65 -8.68 -3.61 -6.72
C GLN A 65 -9.34 -4.94 -7.09
N GLU A 66 -8.58 -6.04 -7.11
CA GLU A 66 -9.11 -7.39 -7.36
C GLU A 66 -10.12 -7.81 -6.28
N GLN A 67 -9.79 -7.60 -5.01
CA GLN A 67 -10.70 -7.89 -3.90
C GLN A 67 -11.98 -7.06 -3.98
N LEU A 68 -11.87 -5.79 -4.38
CA LEU A 68 -13.02 -4.91 -4.55
C LEU A 68 -13.97 -5.42 -5.64
N LEU A 69 -13.43 -5.96 -6.73
CA LEU A 69 -14.23 -6.57 -7.81
C LEU A 69 -14.96 -7.83 -7.35
N LEU A 70 -14.34 -8.64 -6.47
CA LEU A 70 -14.99 -9.82 -5.90
C LEU A 70 -16.16 -9.47 -4.97
N VAL A 71 -16.03 -8.39 -4.20
CA VAL A 71 -17.12 -7.91 -3.33
C VAL A 71 -18.21 -7.23 -4.16
N GLY A 72 -17.82 -6.39 -5.13
CA GLY A 72 -18.68 -5.79 -6.14
C GLY A 72 -19.66 -4.72 -5.64
N HIS A 73 -20.53 -5.06 -4.69
CA HIS A 73 -21.61 -4.21 -4.19
C HIS A 73 -22.01 -4.59 -2.75
N CYS A 74 -22.72 -3.69 -2.08
CA CYS A 74 -23.37 -3.96 -0.82
C CYS A 74 -24.60 -4.84 -1.02
N ARG A 75 -24.72 -5.94 -0.26
CA ARG A 75 -25.86 -6.87 -0.36
C ARG A 75 -27.17 -6.31 0.19
N LYS A 76 -27.15 -5.15 0.87
CA LYS A 76 -28.34 -4.48 1.41
C LYS A 76 -28.85 -3.33 0.55
N CYS A 77 -28.02 -2.32 0.30
CA CYS A 77 -28.43 -1.17 -0.52
C CYS A 77 -28.19 -1.37 -2.02
N GLY A 78 -27.38 -2.35 -2.43
CA GLY A 78 -27.02 -2.57 -3.82
C GLY A 78 -25.95 -1.62 -4.36
N ASP A 79 -25.50 -0.64 -3.56
CA ASP A 79 -24.48 0.33 -3.99
C ASP A 79 -23.13 -0.34 -4.24
N LYS A 80 -22.38 0.22 -5.18
CA LYS A 80 -21.06 -0.27 -5.55
C LYS A 80 -20.06 -0.03 -4.42
N ALA A 81 -19.32 -1.07 -4.05
CA ALA A 81 -18.25 -0.96 -3.06
C ALA A 81 -17.09 -0.07 -3.56
N PRO A 82 -16.39 0.69 -2.69
CA PRO A 82 -16.64 0.86 -1.26
C PRO A 82 -17.83 1.80 -0.97
N VAL A 83 -18.74 1.36 -0.09
CA VAL A 83 -19.96 2.10 0.25
C VAL A 83 -19.71 2.96 1.49
N THR A 84 -19.80 4.27 1.35
CA THR A 84 -19.53 5.22 2.44
C THR A 84 -20.71 5.38 3.39
N GLU A 85 -21.94 5.30 2.88
CA GLU A 85 -23.17 5.48 3.64
C GLU A 85 -24.17 4.37 3.30
N CYS A 86 -24.79 3.77 4.33
CA CYS A 86 -25.80 2.74 4.16
C CYS A 86 -26.73 2.75 5.37
N ILE A 87 -28.04 2.77 5.12
CA ILE A 87 -29.08 2.74 6.17
C ILE A 87 -29.09 1.43 6.97
N CYS A 88 -28.52 0.35 6.42
CA CYS A 88 -28.44 -0.96 7.05
C CYS A 88 -27.09 -1.19 7.75
N GLU A 89 -26.34 -0.14 8.08
CA GLU A 89 -25.09 -0.26 8.84
C GLU A 89 -25.33 -1.02 10.15
N GLY A 90 -24.49 -2.03 10.41
CA GLY A 90 -24.61 -2.93 11.56
C GLY A 90 -25.18 -4.30 11.21
N ASP A 91 -25.83 -4.44 10.05
CA ASP A 91 -26.25 -5.75 9.53
C ASP A 91 -25.05 -6.52 8.96
N SER A 92 -24.98 -7.83 9.20
CA SER A 92 -23.90 -8.70 8.71
C SER A 92 -23.74 -8.70 7.19
N ASP A 93 -24.82 -8.44 6.44
CA ASP A 93 -24.80 -8.35 4.98
C ASP A 93 -24.56 -6.92 4.48
N CYS A 94 -24.37 -5.93 5.37
CA CYS A 94 -24.02 -4.58 4.96
C CYS A 94 -22.53 -4.47 4.65
N TRP A 95 -22.20 -3.89 3.49
CA TRP A 95 -20.79 -3.68 3.10
C TRP A 95 -20.01 -2.91 4.16
N ARG A 96 -20.62 -1.93 4.85
CA ARG A 96 -19.94 -1.17 5.91
C ARG A 96 -19.56 -2.02 7.12
N THR A 97 -20.21 -3.18 7.29
CA THR A 97 -19.97 -4.13 8.38
C THR A 97 -18.98 -5.21 7.96
N TYR A 98 -19.22 -5.94 6.86
CA TYR A 98 -18.33 -7.04 6.45
C TYR A 98 -17.15 -6.58 5.56
N GLY A 99 -17.34 -5.53 4.75
CA GLY A 99 -16.40 -5.10 3.71
C GLY A 99 -15.04 -4.67 4.27
N PRO A 100 -14.98 -3.71 5.23
CA PRO A 100 -13.73 -3.32 5.88
C PRO A 100 -12.98 -4.50 6.53
N LEU A 101 -13.70 -5.45 7.14
CA LEU A 101 -13.10 -6.66 7.72
C LEU A 101 -12.52 -7.58 6.64
N THR A 102 -13.20 -7.66 5.49
CA THR A 102 -12.78 -8.50 4.35
C THR A 102 -11.57 -7.91 3.62
N LEU A 103 -11.49 -6.58 3.53
CA LEU A 103 -10.44 -5.85 2.80
C LEU A 103 -9.28 -5.38 3.71
N ALA A 104 -9.36 -5.64 5.02
CA ALA A 104 -8.33 -5.27 5.97
C ALA A 104 -7.00 -5.99 5.65
N LEU A 105 -5.91 -5.25 5.76
CA LEU A 105 -4.57 -5.84 5.78
C LEU A 105 -4.43 -6.65 7.07
N SER A 106 -4.28 -7.97 6.93
CA SER A 106 -3.97 -8.88 8.03
C SER A 106 -2.51 -9.35 7.89
N LEU A 107 -1.82 -9.44 9.04
CA LEU A 107 -0.44 -9.92 9.18
C LEU A 107 -0.45 -11.23 9.98
#